data_AF-R8BVG5-F1
#
_entry.id   AF-R8BVG5-F1
#
_cell.length_a   1.000
_cell.length_b   1.000
_cell.length_c   1.000
_cell.angle_alpha   90.00
_cell.angle_beta   90.00
_cell.angle_gamma   90.00
#
_symmetry.space_group_name_H-M   'P 1'
#
loop_
_entity.id
_entity.type
_entity.pdbx_description
1 polymer ?
#
loop_
_entity_poly.entity_id
_entity_poly.type
_entity_poly.pdbx_seq_one_letter_code
_entity_poly.pdbx_strand_id
1 'polypeptide(L)'
;MTDYRPQDKASLPPIGFIAVQCFFYRPAGDAFNENTWAFPIIRELAEGSKESELVTKEAYDGAFIDNFVAAGKRLAERGAVGILTSCGFLAMAQPL
;
A
#
# COMPACT_ATOMS: atom_id res chain seq x y z
N MET A 1 -7.69 19.46 19.68
CA MET A 1 -6.90 18.30 19.19
C MET A 1 -6.13 17.70 20.36
N THR A 2 -6.83 17.44 21.48
CA THR A 2 -6.20 17.30 22.81
C THR A 2 -6.64 16.01 23.52
N ASP A 3 -7.40 15.15 22.83
CA ASP A 3 -7.94 13.90 23.37
C ASP A 3 -7.45 12.65 22.62
N TYR A 4 -6.41 12.76 21.78
CA TYR A 4 -5.76 11.57 21.22
C TYR A 4 -4.89 10.92 22.30
N ARG A 5 -5.50 10.01 23.07
CA ARG A 5 -4.73 9.03 23.85
C ARG A 5 -4.15 8.01 22.86
N PRO A 6 -2.83 7.71 22.91
CA PRO A 6 -2.30 6.60 22.16
C PRO A 6 -2.97 5.34 22.69
N GLN A 7 -3.90 4.79 21.91
CA GLN A 7 -4.38 3.44 22.17
C GLN A 7 -3.21 2.48 21.94
N ASP A 8 -3.26 1.30 22.55
CA ASP A 8 -2.30 0.25 22.20
C ASP A 8 -2.31 0.08 20.68
N LYS A 9 -1.15 0.24 20.04
CA LYS A 9 -1.03 0.14 18.58
C LYS A 9 -1.63 -1.15 18.07
N ALA A 10 -1.54 -2.24 18.84
CA ALA A 10 -2.10 -3.54 18.46
C ALA A 10 -3.64 -3.60 18.55
N SER A 11 -4.29 -2.72 19.30
CA SER A 11 -5.76 -2.70 19.45
C SER A 11 -6.48 -1.87 18.40
N LEU A 12 -5.74 -1.09 17.59
CA LEU A 12 -6.33 -0.27 16.52
C LEU A 12 -6.53 -1.09 15.24
N PRO A 13 -7.57 -0.78 14.43
CA PRO A 13 -7.75 -1.44 13.13
C PRO A 13 -6.56 -1.21 12.19
N PRO A 14 -6.10 -2.22 11.44
CA PRO A 14 -4.92 -2.09 10.60
C PRO A 14 -5.21 -1.39 9.27
N ILE A 15 -4.21 -0.68 8.75
CA ILE A 15 -4.20 -0.19 7.37
C ILE A 15 -3.41 -1.15 6.48
N GLY A 16 -3.95 -1.44 5.31
CA GLY A 16 -3.29 -2.22 4.28
C GLY A 16 -2.31 -1.38 3.46
N PHE A 17 -1.09 -1.88 3.26
CA PHE A 17 -0.09 -1.30 2.38
C PHE A 17 0.10 -2.20 1.15
N ILE A 18 -0.23 -1.70 -0.04
CA ILE A 18 0.15 -2.37 -1.28
C ILE A 18 1.55 -1.93 -1.69
N ALA A 19 2.49 -2.86 -1.62
CA ALA A 19 3.88 -2.69 -2.02
C ALA A 19 4.08 -3.06 -3.48
N VAL A 20 5.01 -2.35 -4.11
CA VAL A 20 5.53 -2.68 -5.44
C VAL A 20 6.86 -3.40 -5.33
N GLN A 21 7.31 -4.06 -6.40
CA GLN A 21 8.58 -4.81 -6.43
C GLN A 21 9.80 -3.87 -6.55
N CYS A 22 9.98 -2.99 -5.56
CA CYS A 22 11.13 -2.11 -5.42
C CYS A 22 11.81 -2.37 -4.06
N PHE A 23 13.10 -2.71 -4.09
CA PHE A 23 13.86 -3.08 -2.90
C PHE A 23 14.88 -1.99 -2.56
N PHE A 24 14.48 -1.08 -1.68
CA PHE A 24 15.35 -0.05 -1.13
C PHE A 24 15.06 0.14 0.36
N TYR A 25 15.99 0.79 1.08
CA TYR A 25 15.79 1.07 2.50
C TYR A 25 14.61 2.03 2.72
N ARG A 26 13.65 1.65 3.56
CA ARG A 26 12.44 2.41 3.89
C ARG A 26 12.56 2.95 5.33
N PRO A 27 13.11 4.16 5.56
CA PRO A 27 13.25 4.72 6.91
C PRO A 27 11.90 4.99 7.58
N ALA A 28 11.90 5.25 8.89
CA ALA A 28 10.72 5.81 9.54
C ALA A 28 10.36 7.17 8.90
N GLY A 29 9.08 7.37 8.59
CA GLY A 29 8.59 8.43 7.70
C GLY A 29 8.13 7.90 6.33
N ASP A 30 8.67 6.76 5.88
CA ASP A 30 8.14 6.05 4.72
C ASP A 30 6.86 5.30 5.07
N ALA A 31 5.84 5.37 4.21
CA ALA A 31 4.54 4.76 4.45
C ALA A 31 4.58 3.22 4.60
N PHE A 32 5.61 2.54 4.08
CA PHE A 32 5.81 1.10 4.25
C PHE A 32 6.36 0.72 5.63
N ASN A 33 7.08 1.64 6.28
CA ASN A 33 7.70 1.38 7.58
C ASN A 33 6.65 1.41 8.69
N GLU A 34 6.60 0.36 9.51
CA GLU A 34 5.63 0.28 10.62
C GLU A 34 5.87 1.33 11.69
N ASN A 35 7.11 1.79 11.86
CA ASN A 35 7.47 2.82 12.83
C ASN A 35 6.96 4.21 12.40
N THR A 36 6.47 4.37 11.18
CA THR A 36 5.81 5.60 10.69
C THR A 36 4.43 5.80 11.32
N TRP A 37 3.75 4.72 11.71
CA TRP A 37 2.34 4.75 12.06
C TRP A 37 2.07 4.44 13.54
N ALA A 38 1.10 5.15 14.11
CA ALA A 38 0.57 4.90 15.45
C ALA A 38 -0.48 3.76 15.50
N PHE A 39 -0.77 3.15 14.35
CA PHE A 39 -1.69 2.03 14.17
C PHE A 39 -0.97 0.89 13.42
N PRO A 40 -1.49 -0.35 13.43
CA PRO A 40 -0.83 -1.46 12.77
C PRO A 40 -0.94 -1.31 11.25
N ILE A 41 0.06 -1.80 10.54
CA ILE A 41 0.00 -1.92 9.08
C ILE A 41 0.20 -3.37 8.68
N ILE A 42 -0.59 -3.84 7.73
CA ILE A 42 -0.41 -5.13 7.07
C ILE A 42 -0.03 -4.90 5.62
N ARG A 43 0.93 -5.67 5.12
CA ARG A 43 1.56 -5.43 3.81
C ARG A 43 1.24 -6.56 2.86
N GLU A 44 1.11 -6.21 1.60
CA GLU A 44 0.89 -7.14 0.50
C GLU A 44 1.65 -6.65 -0.73
N LEU A 45 2.31 -7.56 -1.42
CA LEU A 45 3.01 -7.23 -2.67
C LEU A 45 2.04 -7.34 -3.84
N ALA A 46 1.98 -6.32 -4.69
CA ALA A 46 1.39 -6.44 -6.02
C ALA A 46 2.39 -7.18 -6.91
N GLU A 47 2.14 -8.46 -7.21
CA GLU A 47 3.06 -9.25 -8.02
C GLU A 47 3.19 -8.68 -9.44
N GLY A 48 4.38 -8.82 -10.04
CA GLY A 48 4.67 -8.29 -11.38
C GLY A 48 4.90 -6.78 -11.45
N SER A 49 4.85 -6.06 -10.33
CA SER A 49 5.02 -4.60 -10.27
C SER A 49 6.48 -4.13 -10.23
N LYS A 50 7.33 -4.66 -11.11
CA LYS A 50 8.71 -4.17 -11.24
C LYS A 50 8.71 -2.72 -11.70
N GLU A 51 9.79 -2.00 -11.42
CA GLU A 51 9.97 -0.61 -11.84
C GLU A 51 9.78 -0.42 -13.35
N SER A 52 10.24 -1.38 -14.18
CA SER A 52 10.06 -1.37 -15.64
C SER A 52 8.60 -1.42 -16.09
N GLU A 53 7.73 -2.06 -15.31
CA GLU A 53 6.31 -2.19 -15.62
C GLU A 53 5.53 -0.95 -15.14
N LEU A 54 5.96 -0.36 -14.02
CA LEU A 54 5.33 0.82 -13.44
C LEU A 54 5.70 2.12 -14.15
N VAL A 55 7.00 2.30 -14.44
CA VAL A 55 7.55 3.52 -15.04
C VAL A 55 7.56 3.34 -16.55
N THR A 56 6.38 3.46 -17.15
CA THR A 56 6.16 3.26 -18.57
C THR A 56 5.37 4.42 -19.19
N LYS A 57 5.52 4.60 -20.49
CA LYS A 57 4.70 5.53 -21.30
C LYS A 57 3.39 4.89 -21.77
N GLU A 58 3.31 3.56 -21.73
CA GLU A 58 2.15 2.81 -22.19
C GLU A 58 1.06 2.80 -21.12
N ALA A 59 -0.19 2.63 -21.54
CA ALA A 59 -1.28 2.41 -20.59
C ALA A 59 -1.08 1.06 -19.88
N TYR A 60 -1.42 1.01 -18.59
CA TYR A 60 -1.46 -0.26 -17.87
C TYR A 60 -2.56 -1.15 -18.42
N ASP A 61 -2.22 -2.40 -18.74
CA ASP A 61 -3.23 -3.37 -19.13
C ASP A 61 -4.08 -3.82 -17.93
N GLY A 62 -5.24 -4.42 -18.21
CA GLY A 62 -6.17 -4.85 -17.16
C GLY A 62 -5.58 -5.93 -16.25
N ALA A 63 -4.78 -6.85 -16.79
CA ALA A 63 -4.19 -7.95 -16.01
C ALA A 63 -3.15 -7.43 -15.01
N PHE A 64 -2.39 -6.39 -15.39
CA PHE A 64 -1.48 -5.69 -14.51
C PHE A 64 -2.23 -5.02 -13.36
N ILE A 65 -3.33 -4.30 -13.66
CA ILE A 65 -4.17 -3.67 -12.63
C ILE A 65 -4.82 -4.73 -11.71
N ASP A 66 -5.23 -5.87 -12.26
CA ASP A 66 -5.81 -6.97 -11.48
C ASP A 66 -4.86 -7.50 -10.39
N ASN A 67 -3.54 -7.40 -10.58
CA ASN A 67 -2.57 -7.75 -9.53
C ASN A 67 -2.70 -6.84 -8.31
N PHE A 68 -2.96 -5.54 -8.50
CA PHE A 68 -3.20 -4.59 -7.41
C PHE A 68 -4.56 -4.82 -6.76
N VAL A 69 -5.59 -5.11 -7.56
CA VAL A 69 -6.92 -5.47 -7.05
C VAL A 69 -6.85 -6.72 -6.18
N ALA A 70 -6.14 -7.75 -6.63
CA ALA A 70 -5.94 -8.98 -5.88
C ALA A 70 -5.19 -8.73 -4.56
N ALA A 71 -4.13 -7.94 -4.57
CA ALA A 71 -3.42 -7.54 -3.36
C ALA A 71 -4.34 -6.79 -2.38
N GLY A 72 -5.15 -5.85 -2.88
CA GLY A 72 -6.12 -5.12 -2.06
C GLY A 72 -7.19 -6.02 -1.43
N LYS A 73 -7.72 -6.99 -2.19
CA LYS A 73 -8.67 -7.98 -1.67
C LYS A 73 -8.05 -8.85 -0.57
N ARG A 74 -6.81 -9.33 -0.74
CA ARG A 74 -6.10 -10.09 0.30
C ARG A 74 -5.87 -9.26 1.56
N LEU A 75 -5.59 -7.96 1.44
CA LEU A 75 -5.50 -7.05 2.58
C LEU A 75 -6.85 -6.90 3.29
N ALA A 76 -7.94 -6.73 2.54
CA ALA A 76 -9.29 -6.62 3.10
C ALA A 76 -9.70 -7.92 3.85
N GLU A 77 -9.42 -9.09 3.27
CA GLU A 77 -9.65 -10.40 3.91
C GLU A 77 -8.88 -10.55 5.22
N ARG A 78 -7.68 -9.95 5.30
CA ARG A 78 -6.83 -9.91 6.50
C ARG A 78 -7.23 -8.81 7.49
N GLY A 79 -8.34 -8.11 7.26
CA GLY A 79 -8.91 -7.13 8.18
C GLY A 79 -8.44 -5.69 7.99
N ALA A 80 -7.81 -5.34 6.86
CA ALA A 80 -7.50 -3.94 6.56
C ALA A 80 -8.79 -3.11 6.45
N VAL A 81 -8.84 -1.98 7.17
CA VAL A 81 -9.98 -1.03 7.11
C VAL A 81 -9.77 0.11 6.11
N GLY A 82 -8.61 0.14 5.48
CA GLY A 82 -8.22 1.09 4.45
C GLY A 82 -6.98 0.61 3.73
N ILE A 83 -6.71 1.14 2.54
CA ILE A 83 -5.56 0.78 1.72
C ILE A 83 -4.76 2.04 1.40
N LEU A 84 -3.44 1.93 1.47
CA LEU A 84 -2.51 2.94 0.99
C LEU A 84 -1.36 2.30 0.20
N THR A 85 -0.66 3.12 -0.56
CA THR A 85 0.54 2.76 -1.30
C THR A 85 1.45 3.98 -1.39
N SER A 86 2.75 3.77 -1.62
CA SER A 86 3.69 4.87 -1.86
C SER A 86 3.99 5.10 -3.35
N CYS A 87 3.49 4.25 -4.25
CA CYS A 87 3.79 4.38 -5.69
C CYS A 87 2.82 5.36 -6.36
N GLY A 88 3.30 6.57 -6.67
CA GLY A 88 2.50 7.60 -7.34
C GLY A 88 2.14 7.30 -8.80
N PHE A 89 2.88 6.41 -9.48
CA PHE A 89 2.64 6.08 -10.90
C PHE A 89 1.27 5.42 -11.13
N LEU A 90 0.69 4.77 -10.12
CA LEU A 90 -0.66 4.21 -10.20
C LEU A 90 -1.76 5.27 -10.36
N ALA A 91 -1.46 6.56 -10.13
CA ALA A 91 -2.38 7.64 -10.46
C ALA A 91 -2.76 7.63 -11.95
N MET A 92 -1.87 7.18 -12.84
CA MET A 92 -2.15 7.06 -14.28
C MET A 92 -3.18 5.96 -14.62
N ALA A 93 -3.46 5.04 -13.68
CA ALA A 93 -4.49 4.02 -13.85
C ALA A 93 -5.91 4.55 -13.55
N GLN A 94 -6.04 5.73 -12.95
CA GLN A 94 -7.34 6.29 -12.59
C GLN A 94 -8.01 6.89 -13.84
N PRO A 95 -9.32 6.65 -14.04
CA PRO A 95 -10.07 7.33 -15.09
C PRO A 95 -10.08 8.85 -14.84
N LEU A 96 -10.10 9.62 -15.94
CA LEU A 96 -10.29 11.07 -15.93
C LEU A 96 -11.71 11.46 -15.54
#